data_AF-A0A1B0SZK3-F1
#
_entry.id   AF-A0A1B0SZK3-F1
#
_cell.length_a   1.000
_cell.length_b   1.000
_cell.length_c   1.000
_cell.angle_alpha   90.00
_cell.angle_beta   90.00
_cell.angle_gamma   90.00
#
_symmetry.space_group_name_H-M   'P 1'
#
loop_
_entity.id
_entity.type
_entity.pdbx_description
1 polymer ?
#
loop_
_entity_poly.entity_id
_entity_poly.type
_entity_poly.pdbx_seq_one_letter_code
_entity_poly.pdbx_strand_id
1 'polypeptide(L)'
;MIHQPASSFYEAQAGEFILEAEELLKLRETLTKVYVQRTGNPLWVISEDMERDVFMSATEAQAHGIVDLVAVENENTGNSV
;
A
#
# COMPACT_ATOMS: atom_id res chain seq x y z
N MET A 1 3.07 -2.24 5.32
CA MET A 1 3.33 -3.11 4.16
C MET A 1 2.45 -2.60 3.04
N ILE A 2 3.01 -2.46 1.83
CA ILE A 2 2.24 -2.18 0.63
C ILE A 2 2.44 -3.33 -0.36
N HIS A 3 1.39 -3.63 -1.11
CA HIS A 3 1.39 -4.64 -2.16
C HIS A 3 0.22 -4.43 -3.12
N GLN A 4 0.26 -5.09 -4.26
CA GLN A 4 -0.80 -5.08 -5.25
C GLN A 4 -2.08 -5.76 -4.71
N PRO A 5 -3.26 -5.33 -5.18
CA PRO A 5 -4.50 -6.05 -4.91
C PRO A 5 -4.42 -7.45 -5.55
N ALA A 6 -5.12 -8.41 -4.94
CA ALA A 6 -5.24 -9.76 -5.44
C ALA A 6 -6.70 -10.20 -5.45
N SER A 7 -7.06 -11.02 -6.44
CA SER A 7 -8.30 -11.79 -6.41
C SER A 7 -7.97 -13.24 -6.02
N SER A 8 -8.93 -13.93 -5.40
CA SER A 8 -8.76 -15.34 -5.05
C SER A 8 -8.82 -16.20 -6.31
N PHE A 9 -8.14 -17.36 -6.32
CA PHE A 9 -8.33 -18.32 -7.40
C PHE A 9 -9.73 -18.96 -7.29
N TYR A 10 -10.49 -18.96 -8.38
CA TYR A 10 -11.78 -19.63 -8.47
C TYR A 10 -12.00 -20.22 -9.86
N GLU A 11 -12.77 -21.31 -9.94
CA GLU A 11 -13.19 -21.87 -11.23
C GLU A 11 -14.37 -21.06 -11.77
N ALA A 12 -14.21 -20.51 -12.97
CA ALA A 12 -15.19 -19.65 -13.63
C ALA A 12 -15.24 -19.92 -15.13
N GLN A 13 -16.32 -19.49 -15.78
CA GLN A 13 -16.31 -19.43 -17.24
C GLN A 13 -15.27 -18.40 -17.71
N ALA A 14 -14.63 -18.67 -18.85
CA ALA A 14 -13.58 -17.79 -19.40
C ALA A 14 -14.00 -16.31 -19.51
N GLY A 15 -15.26 -16.03 -19.85
CA GLY A 15 -15.77 -14.65 -19.92
C GLY A 15 -15.81 -13.94 -18.56
N GLU A 16 -16.23 -14.65 -17.51
CA GLU A 16 -16.26 -14.11 -16.14
C GLU A 16 -14.84 -13.88 -15.61
N PHE A 17 -13.92 -14.81 -15.92
CA PHE A 17 -12.51 -14.66 -15.57
C PHE A 17 -11.87 -13.41 -16.21
N ILE A 18 -12.18 -13.14 -17.49
CA ILE A 18 -11.69 -11.93 -18.18
C ILE A 18 -12.26 -10.67 -17.52
N LEU A 19 -13.55 -10.63 -17.21
CA LEU A 19 -14.18 -9.48 -16.56
C LEU A 19 -13.55 -9.20 -15.19
N GLU A 20 -13.31 -10.23 -14.38
CA GLU A 20 -12.64 -10.09 -13.09
C GLU A 20 -11.18 -9.61 -13.25
N ALA A 21 -10.45 -10.13 -14.22
CA ALA A 21 -9.08 -9.69 -14.49
C ALA A 21 -9.02 -8.21 -14.91
N GLU A 22 -9.97 -7.76 -15.75
CA GLU A 22 -10.09 -6.34 -16.12
C GLU A 22 -10.38 -5.46 -14.91
N GLU A 23 -11.23 -5.91 -13.99
CA GLU A 23 -11.55 -5.15 -12.78
C GLU A 23 -10.37 -5.09 -11.80
N LEU A 24 -9.64 -6.20 -11.65
CA LEU A 24 -8.42 -6.24 -10.85
C LEU A 24 -7.34 -5.29 -11.39
N LEU A 25 -7.19 -5.21 -12.71
CA LEU A 25 -6.26 -4.26 -13.36
C LEU A 25 -6.67 -2.80 -13.10
N LYS A 26 -7.96 -2.46 -13.23
CA LYS A 26 -8.46 -1.11 -12.90
C LYS A 26 -8.24 -0.75 -11.43
N LEU A 27 -8.45 -1.72 -10.54
CA LEU A 27 -8.20 -1.54 -9.12
C LEU A 27 -6.72 -1.28 -8.84
N ARG A 28 -5.82 -2.06 -9.45
CA ARG A 28 -4.37 -1.84 -9.38
C ARG A 28 -4.01 -0.42 -9.82
N GLU A 29 -4.45 0.01 -10.99
CA GLU A 29 -4.18 1.37 -11.48
C GLU A 29 -4.72 2.47 -10.56
N THR A 30 -5.93 2.29 -10.02
CA THR A 30 -6.59 3.25 -9.14
C THR A 30 -5.81 3.40 -7.84
N LEU A 31 -5.43 2.28 -7.21
CA LEU A 31 -4.63 2.30 -5.99
C LEU A 31 -3.25 2.92 -6.22
N THR A 32 -2.57 2.56 -7.31
CA THR A 32 -1.27 3.14 -7.67
C THR A 32 -1.36 4.67 -7.81
N LYS A 33 -2.40 5.20 -8.47
CA LYS A 33 -2.61 6.66 -8.59
C LYS A 33 -2.85 7.32 -7.23
N VAL A 34 -3.61 6.66 -6.34
CA VAL A 34 -3.84 7.15 -4.96
C VAL A 34 -2.52 7.22 -4.19
N TYR A 35 -1.70 6.17 -4.22
CA TYR A 35 -0.40 6.18 -3.56
C TYR A 35 0.50 7.30 -4.09
N VAL A 36 0.64 7.45 -5.41
CA VAL A 36 1.41 8.55 -6.02
C VAL A 36 0.94 9.91 -5.52
N GLN A 37 -0.38 10.14 -5.50
CA GLN A 37 -0.94 11.42 -5.07
C GLN A 37 -0.70 11.69 -3.57
N ARG A 38 -0.79 10.65 -2.73
CA ARG A 38 -0.77 10.81 -1.26
C ARG A 38 0.63 10.77 -0.69
N THR A 39 1.53 10.00 -1.27
CA THR A 39 2.91 9.90 -0.79
C THR A 39 3.87 10.86 -1.48
N GLY A 40 3.49 11.37 -2.67
CA GLY A 40 4.36 12.23 -3.48
C GLY A 40 5.45 11.48 -4.24
N ASN A 41 5.49 10.14 -4.15
CA ASN A 41 6.46 9.33 -4.89
C ASN A 41 6.10 9.27 -6.38
N PRO A 42 7.10 9.17 -7.27
CA PRO A 42 6.83 8.98 -8.68
C PRO A 42 6.19 7.61 -8.95
N LEU A 43 5.40 7.54 -10.04
CA LEU A 43 4.63 6.36 -10.43
C LEU A 43 5.46 5.06 -10.48
N TRP A 44 6.70 5.14 -10.98
CA TRP A 44 7.56 3.97 -11.13
C TRP A 44 7.99 3.38 -9.78
N VAL A 45 8.25 4.21 -8.76
CA VAL A 45 8.58 3.75 -7.40
C VAL A 45 7.39 3.00 -6.80
N ILE A 46 6.19 3.61 -6.82
CA ILE A 46 4.99 2.95 -6.30
C ILE A 46 4.69 1.65 -7.06
N SER A 47 4.87 1.64 -8.38
CA SER A 47 4.60 0.45 -9.20
C SER A 47 5.55 -0.70 -8.87
N GLU A 48 6.83 -0.40 -8.63
CA GLU A 48 7.84 -1.39 -8.23
C GLU A 48 7.57 -1.93 -6.82
N ASP A 49 7.30 -1.03 -5.86
CA ASP A 49 7.04 -1.41 -4.47
C ASP A 49 5.73 -2.18 -4.28
N MET A 50 4.75 -2.01 -5.17
CA MET A 50 3.49 -2.77 -5.13
C MET A 50 3.61 -4.18 -5.72
N GLU A 51 4.66 -4.51 -6.49
CA GLU A 51 4.72 -5.81 -7.18
C GLU A 51 4.89 -6.99 -6.22
N ARG A 52 5.49 -6.74 -5.05
CA ARG A 52 5.66 -7.71 -3.96
C ARG A 52 5.26 -7.08 -2.64
N ASP A 53 5.17 -7.91 -1.61
CA ASP A 53 4.99 -7.41 -0.26
C ASP A 53 6.24 -6.65 0.19
N VAL A 54 6.14 -5.32 0.23
CA VAL A 54 7.19 -4.46 0.78
C VAL A 54 6.82 -4.09 2.21
N PHE A 55 7.56 -4.68 3.15
CA PHE A 55 7.46 -4.34 4.56
C PHE A 55 8.34 -3.13 4.86
N MET A 56 7.80 -2.22 5.67
CA MET A 56 8.47 -0.99 6.07
C MET A 56 8.32 -0.85 7.58
N SER A 57 9.41 -0.48 8.24
CA SER A 57 9.40 0.09 9.58
C SER A 57 8.61 1.40 9.61
N ALA A 58 8.27 1.90 10.79
CA ALA A 58 7.57 3.17 10.93
C ALA A 58 8.35 4.34 10.30
N THR A 59 9.68 4.35 10.44
CA THR A 59 10.57 5.36 9.85
C THR A 59 10.66 5.24 8.34
N GLU A 60 10.69 4.02 7.79
CA GLU A 60 10.68 3.82 6.33
C GLU A 60 9.33 4.23 5.74
N ALA A 61 8.21 3.90 6.41
CA ALA A 61 6.89 4.34 5.99
C ALA A 61 6.74 5.87 6.03
N GLN A 62 7.38 6.53 7.00
CA GLN A 62 7.44 8.00 7.05
C GLN A 62 8.24 8.57 5.87
N ALA A 63 9.44 8.02 5.62
CA ALA A 63 10.28 8.43 4.50
C ALA A 63 9.62 8.15 3.14
N HIS A 64 8.82 7.09 3.05
CA HIS A 64 8.02 6.75 1.87
C HIS A 64 6.81 7.66 1.69
N GLY A 65 6.43 8.47 2.69
CA GLY A 65 5.28 9.38 2.63
C GLY A 65 3.94 8.70 2.96
N ILE A 66 3.95 7.52 3.57
CA ILE A 66 2.75 6.79 4.00
C ILE A 66 2.21 7.32 5.33
N VAL A 67 3.10 7.79 6.21
CA VAL A 67 2.74 8.39 7.50
C VAL A 67 3.50 9.72 7.70
N ASP A 68 2.89 10.66 8.40
CA ASP A 68 3.50 11.98 8.62
C ASP A 68 4.50 11.97 9.78
N LEU A 69 4.18 11.27 10.88
CA LEU A 69 4.95 11.28 12.13
C LEU A 69 4.99 9.90 12.77
N VAL A 70 6.16 9.56 13.34
CA VAL A 70 6.34 8.39 14.21
C VAL A 70 6.36 8.86 15.66
N ALA A 71 5.44 8.35 16.48
CA ALA A 71 5.38 8.70 17.89
C ALA A 71 6.59 8.12 18.66
N VAL A 72 7.07 8.89 19.63
CA VAL A 72 8.07 8.44 20.62
C VAL A 72 7.40 8.32 21.99
N GLU A 73 7.96 7.48 22.86
CA GLU A 73 7.47 7.35 24.22
C GLU A 73 7.61 8.69 24.95
N ASN A 74 6.53 9.14 25.59
CA ASN A 74 6.56 10.36 26.38
C ASN A 74 7.28 10.08 27.71
N GLU A 75 8.43 10.70 27.97
CA GLU A 75 9.15 10.59 29.25
C GLU A 75 8.36 11.12 30.47
N ASN A 76 7.17 11.69 30.26
CA ASN A 76 6.39 12.38 31.30
C ASN A 76 5.39 11.49 32.07
N THR A 77 5.34 10.18 31.88
CA THR A 77 4.53 9.27 32.72
C THR A 77 5.30 8.65 33.89
N GLY A 78 6.54 9.10 34.15
CA GLY A 78 7.42 8.54 35.18
C GLY A 78 7.46 9.25 36.55
N ASN A 79 6.63 10.27 36.82
CA ASN A 79 6.56 10.89 38.15
C ASN A 79 5.12 11.34 38.47
N SER A 80 4.33 10.42 38.99
CA SER A 80 3.13 10.75 39.75
C SER A 80 3.05 9.80 40.94
N VAL A 81 3.57 10.34 42.06
CA VAL A 81 3.50 9.89 43.47
C VAL A 81 4.34 8.67 43.85
#